data_AF-A0AAW3D487-F1
#
_entry.id   AF-A0AAW3D487-F1
#
_cell.length_a   1.000
_cell.length_b   1.000
_cell.length_c   1.000
_cell.angle_alpha   90.00
_cell.angle_beta   90.00
_cell.angle_gamma   90.00
#
_symmetry.space_group_name_H-M   'P 1'
#
loop_
_entity.id
_entity.type
_entity.pdbx_description
1 polymer ?
#
loop_
_entity_poly.entity_id
_entity_poly.type
_entity_poly.pdbx_seq_one_letter_code
_entity_poly.pdbx_strand_id
1 'polypeptide(L)' 'MEINNMDNNQELLIQLSGELFEAVQLEPCFDDSKYFVDMSPKRSPEVILKDYRNSKDSKDFDLKNFI' A
#
# COMPACT_ATOMS: atom_id res chain seq x y z
N MET A 1 -16.09 -11.40 27.87
CA MET A 1 -15.30 -11.27 26.63
C MET A 1 -15.64 -9.92 26.05
N GLU A 2 -14.95 -8.87 26.49
CA GLU A 2 -14.99 -7.59 25.80
C GLU A 2 -13.87 -7.65 24.77
N ILE A 3 -14.25 -7.91 23.52
CA ILE A 3 -13.36 -7.66 22.38
C ILE A 3 -13.33 -6.15 22.26
N ASN A 4 -12.37 -5.52 22.93
CA ASN A 4 -12.16 -4.09 22.90
C ASN A 4 -12.03 -3.61 21.45
N ASN A 5 -12.90 -2.68 21.11
CA ASN A 5 -12.92 -1.83 19.93
C ASN A 5 -11.53 -1.64 19.31
N MET A 6 -11.32 -2.25 18.14
CA MET A 6 -10.33 -1.77 17.18
C MET A 6 -11.06 -0.99 16.07
N ASP A 7 -11.88 -0.02 16.47
CA ASP A 7 -12.18 1.14 15.62
C ASP A 7 -10.99 2.10 15.68
N ASN A 8 -9.81 1.61 15.27
CA ASN A 8 -8.74 2.51 14.90
C ASN A 8 -9.03 2.92 13.47
N ASN A 9 -9.79 4.00 13.34
CA ASN A 9 -9.95 4.83 12.15
C ASN A 9 -8.60 5.49 11.78
N GLN A 10 -7.54 4.69 11.76
CA GLN A 10 -6.29 5.00 11.10
C GLN A 10 -6.64 4.78 9.64
N GLU A 11 -6.97 5.86 8.92
CA GLU A 11 -6.89 5.83 7.46
C GLU A 11 -5.58 5.11 7.14
N LEU A 12 -5.67 3.94 6.52
CA LEU A 12 -4.48 3.18 6.14
C LEU A 12 -3.76 4.05 5.11
N LEU A 13 -2.76 4.81 5.58
CA LEU A 13 -2.01 5.75 4.77
C LEU A 13 -1.01 4.95 3.92
N ILE A 14 -1.52 4.17 2.97
CA ILE A 14 -0.70 3.29 2.11
C ILE A 14 0.32 4.07 1.28
N GLN A 15 0.14 5.40 1.15
CA GLN A 15 1.09 6.29 0.50
C GLN A 15 2.08 6.98 1.45
N LEU A 16 1.93 6.83 2.76
CA LEU A 16 2.77 7.51 3.76
C LEU A 16 3.44 6.55 4.75
N SER A 17 2.97 5.30 4.86
CA SER A 17 3.51 4.31 5.79
C SER A 17 3.10 2.88 5.43
N GLY A 18 3.81 1.91 6.03
CA GLY A 18 3.51 0.48 5.88
C GLY A 18 4.18 -0.17 4.67
N GLU A 19 3.96 -1.47 4.53
CA GLU A 19 4.69 -2.34 3.60
C GLU A 19 4.59 -1.92 2.12
N LEU A 20 3.46 -1.39 1.66
CA LEU A 20 3.31 -0.95 0.27
C LEU A 20 4.12 0.31 0.02
N PHE A 21 4.05 1.27 0.95
CA PHE A 21 4.87 2.47 0.91
C PHE A 21 6.36 2.14 0.93
N GLU A 22 6.80 1.31 1.88
CA GLU A 22 8.20 0.88 1.99
C GLU A 22 8.68 0.21 0.70
N ALA A 23 7.89 -0.68 0.10
CA ALA A 23 8.23 -1.32 -1.16
C ALA A 23 8.38 -0.31 -2.31
N VAL A 24 7.46 0.65 -2.42
CA VAL A 24 7.52 1.70 -3.46
C VAL A 24 8.71 2.63 -3.26
N GLN A 25 9.12 2.90 -2.02
CA GLN A 25 10.27 3.76 -1.72
C GLN A 25 11.63 3.05 -1.95
N LEU A 26 11.67 1.73 -1.78
CA LEU A 26 12.90 0.93 -1.98
C LEU A 26 13.14 0.57 -3.44
N GLU A 27 12.07 0.49 -4.24
CA GLU A 27 12.15 0.18 -5.67
C GLU A 27 12.13 1.45 -6.52
N PRO A 28 12.88 1.54 -7.63
CA PRO A 28 12.86 2.68 -8.55
C PRO A 28 11.61 2.64 -9.45
N CYS A 29 10.41 2.52 -8.87
CA CYS A 29 9.15 2.47 -9.60
C CYS A 29 8.87 3.79 -10.34
N PHE A 30 9.24 4.91 -9.72
CA PHE A 30 8.98 6.26 -10.21
C PHE A 30 10.25 7.10 -10.13
N ASP A 31 10.41 8.02 -11.09
CA ASP A 31 11.58 8.92 -11.14
C ASP A 31 11.57 9.96 -10.01
N ASP A 32 10.39 10.23 -9.42
CA ASP A 32 10.19 11.16 -8.31
C ASP A 32 9.62 10.41 -7.09
N SER A 33 10.30 10.49 -5.95
CA SER A 33 9.90 9.84 -4.70
C SER A 33 8.62 10.40 -4.08
N LYS A 34 8.17 11.60 -4.51
CA LYS A 34 6.86 12.15 -4.13
C LYS A 34 5.72 11.66 -5.00
N TYR A 35 6.01 11.07 -6.16
CA TYR A 35 5.00 10.72 -7.14
C TYR A 35 3.91 9.82 -6.56
N PHE A 36 4.29 8.78 -5.81
CA PHE A 36 3.34 7.89 -5.14
C PHE A 36 2.60 8.57 -3.97
N VAL A 37 3.30 9.43 -3.22
CA VAL A 37 2.74 10.19 -2.09
C VAL A 37 1.61 11.12 -2.55
N ASP A 38 1.73 11.69 -3.75
CA ASP A 38 0.76 12.60 -4.35
C ASP A 38 -0.44 11.87 -5.00
N MET A 39 -0.44 10.54 -5.07
CA MET A 39 -1.54 9.79 -5.65
C MET A 39 -2.75 9.64 -4.72
N SER A 40 -3.94 9.60 -5.31
CA SER A 40 -5.17 9.21 -4.61
C SER A 40 -5.49 7.73 -4.85
N PRO A 41 -5.80 6.93 -3.81
CA PRO A 41 -6.14 5.52 -3.97
C PRO A 41 -7.45 5.37 -4.76
N LYS A 42 -7.48 4.44 -5.72
CA LYS A 42 -8.70 4.12 -6.48
C LYS A 42 -9.71 3.27 -5.70
N ARG A 43 -9.27 2.64 -4.61
CA ARG A 43 -10.03 1.74 -3.75
C ARG A 43 -9.64 1.97 -2.29
N SER A 44 -10.36 1.35 -1.36
CA SER A 44 -10.01 1.47 0.06
C SER A 44 -8.58 0.93 0.29
N PRO A 45 -7.80 1.60 1.15
CA PRO A 45 -6.44 1.16 1.42
C PRO A 45 -6.33 -0.29 1.94
N GLU A 46 -7.32 -0.77 2.70
CA GLU A 46 -7.39 -2.16 3.19
C GLU A 46 -7.44 -3.16 2.03
N VAL A 47 -8.24 -2.85 1.00
CA VAL A 47 -8.40 -3.70 -0.18
C VAL A 47 -7.11 -3.70 -1.00
N ILE A 48 -6.51 -2.54 -1.21
CA ILE A 48 -5.24 -2.42 -1.95
C ILE A 48 -4.13 -3.19 -1.23
N LEU A 49 -4.02 -3.04 0.09
CA LEU A 49 -3.00 -3.72 0.87
C LEU A 49 -3.20 -5.24 0.86
N LYS A 50 -4.45 -5.71 0.96
CA LYS A 50 -4.76 -7.14 0.85
C LYS A 50 -4.36 -7.69 -0.52
N ASP A 51 -4.66 -6.97 -1.60
CA ASP A 51 -4.31 -7.40 -2.96
C ASP A 51 -2.79 -7.44 -3.14
N TYR A 52 -2.09 -6.40 -2.68
CA TYR A 52 -0.63 -6.33 -2.68
C TYR A 52 0.00 -7.56 -2.00
N ARG A 53 -0.47 -7.90 -0.79
CA ARG A 53 0.01 -9.07 -0.03
C ARG A 53 -0.18 -10.38 -0.78
N ASN A 54 -1.29 -10.53 -1.49
CA ASN A 54 -1.60 -11.75 -2.24
C ASN A 54 -0.77 -11.86 -3.52
N SER A 55 -0.30 -10.74 -4.07
CA SER A 55 0.40 -10.72 -5.36
C SER A 55 1.92 -10.57 -5.24
N LYS A 56 2.45 -9.92 -4.19
CA LYS A 56 3.86 -9.48 -4.11
C LYS A 56 4.90 -10.60 -4.24
N ASP A 57 4.54 -11.83 -3.88
CA ASP A 57 5.44 -13.00 -3.92
C ASP A 57 5.31 -13.80 -5.24
N SER A 58 4.45 -13.35 -6.16
CA SER A 58 4.34 -13.94 -7.49
C SER A 58 5.54 -13.59 -8.36
N LYS A 59 6.01 -14.55 -9.18
CA LYS A 59 7.14 -14.34 -10.11
C LYS A 59 6.89 -13.26 -11.16
N ASP A 60 5.63 -13.03 -11.49
CA ASP A 60 5.20 -12.06 -12.50
C ASP A 60 4.71 -10.75 -11.87
N PHE A 61 4.92 -10.56 -10.56
CA PHE A 61 4.50 -9.33 -9.89
C PHE A 61 5.41 -8.17 -10.30
N ASP A 62 4.78 -7.10 -10.79
CA ASP A 62 5.44 -5.83 -11.10
C ASP A 62 4.82 -4.73 -10.24
N LEU A 63 5.61 -4.21 -9.30
CA LEU A 63 5.15 -3.21 -8.34
C LEU A 63 4.70 -1.92 -9.03
N LYS A 64 5.39 -1.49 -10.09
CA LYS A 64 5.05 -0.28 -10.83
C LYS A 64 3.71 -0.38 -11.53
N ASN A 65 3.39 -1.53 -12.11
CA ASN A 65 2.10 -1.81 -12.76
C ASN A 65 0.97 -2.03 -11.75
N PHE A 66 1.30 -2.43 -10.52
CA PHE A 66 0.32 -2.58 -9.45
C PHE A 66 -0.21 -1.22 -8.94
N ILE A 67 0.66 -0.20 -8.88
CA ILE A 67 0.33 1.18 -8.47
C ILE A 67 -0.45 1.92 -9.56
#